data_AF-A0A2E7H2P3-F1
#
_entry.id   AF-A0A2E7H2P3-F1
#
_cell.length_a   1.000
_cell.length_b   1.000
_cell.length_c   1.000
_cell.angle_alpha   90.00
_cell.angle_beta   90.00
_cell.angle_gamma   90.00
#
_symmetry.space_group_name_H-M   'P 1'
#
loop_
_entity.id
_entity.type
_entity.pdbx_description
1 polymer ?
#
loop_
_entity_poly.entity_id
_entity_poly.type
_entity_poly.pdbx_seq_one_letter_code
_entity_poly.pdbx_strand_id
1 'polypeptide(L)'
;MAKPAKGKARVKLVKNSKTGRTRKVSYGQAGKAKSGGPRVRPGTSKGDSYCARSLGQMKRSPKAAKDPNSPLRLSRKRWKCSGAKSRR
;
A
#
# COMPACT_ATOMS: atom_id res chain seq x y z
N MET A 1 -5.08 14.68 11.77
CA MET A 1 -4.30 13.58 11.15
C MET A 1 -3.87 13.98 9.74
N ALA A 2 -2.68 13.57 9.27
CA ALA A 2 -2.26 13.86 7.89
C ALA A 2 -3.26 13.28 6.88
N LYS A 3 -3.63 14.05 5.86
CA LYS A 3 -4.54 13.59 4.79
C LYS A 3 -3.74 12.84 3.72
N PRO A 4 -4.22 11.67 3.24
CA PRO A 4 -3.63 11.00 2.09
C PRO A 4 -3.72 11.84 0.82
N ALA A 5 -2.76 11.65 -0.09
CA ALA A 5 -2.86 12.21 -1.43
C ALA A 5 -4.12 11.73 -2.17
N LYS A 6 -4.59 12.51 -3.15
CA LYS A 6 -5.78 12.17 -3.95
C LYS A 6 -5.66 10.75 -4.51
N GLY A 7 -6.70 9.93 -4.31
CA GLY A 7 -6.74 8.54 -4.75
C GLY A 7 -5.99 7.53 -3.86
N LYS A 8 -5.35 7.96 -2.75
CA LYS A 8 -4.68 7.06 -1.79
C LYS A 8 -5.51 6.80 -0.55
N ALA A 9 -5.44 5.58 -0.05
CA ALA A 9 -6.27 5.14 1.08
C ALA A 9 -5.74 5.60 2.44
N ARG A 10 -4.42 5.70 2.59
CA ARG A 10 -3.75 6.01 3.87
C ARG A 10 -2.50 6.84 3.64
N VAL A 11 -2.01 7.46 4.71
CA VAL A 11 -0.73 8.13 4.78
C VAL A 11 0.01 7.72 6.04
N LYS A 12 1.33 7.53 5.92
CA LYS A 12 2.25 7.31 7.03
C LYS A 12 3.25 8.46 7.06
N LEU A 13 3.45 9.03 8.24
CA LEU A 13 4.54 9.96 8.49
C LEU A 13 5.79 9.13 8.79
N VAL A 14 6.87 9.39 8.05
CA VAL A 14 8.14 8.69 8.19
C VAL A 14 9.19 9.73 8.54
N LYS A 15 9.73 9.65 9.75
CA LYS A 15 10.84 10.48 10.20
C LYS A 15 12.15 9.88 9.71
N ASN A 16 12.99 10.70 9.10
CA ASN A 16 14.37 10.34 8.79
C ASN A 16 15.19 10.57 10.06
N SER A 17 15.77 9.51 10.63
CA SER A 17 16.58 9.61 11.85
C SER A 17 17.87 10.39 11.65
N LYS A 18 18.43 10.40 10.44
CA LYS A 18 19.70 11.09 10.14
C LYS A 18 19.52 12.60 9.96
N THR A 19 18.42 13.02 9.33
CA THR A 19 18.19 14.45 9.00
C THR A 19 17.11 15.11 9.86
N GLY A 20 16.42 14.35 10.72
CA GLY A 20 15.28 14.83 11.51
C GLY A 20 14.01 15.12 10.70
N ARG A 21 14.09 15.20 9.37
CA ARG A 21 12.99 15.58 8.48
C ARG A 21 11.92 14.49 8.42
N THR A 22 10.66 14.90 8.38
CA THR A 22 9.51 13.99 8.24
C THR A 22 8.94 14.06 6.84
N ARG A 23 8.79 12.91 6.17
CA ARG A 23 8.11 12.80 4.87
C ARG A 23 6.75 12.12 5.01
N LYS A 24 5.78 12.59 4.23
CA LYS A 24 4.45 11.97 4.09
C LYS A 24 4.48 10.91 3.01
N VAL A 25 4.23 9.66 3.36
CA VAL A 25 4.12 8.56 2.41
C VAL A 25 2.67 8.14 2.27
N SER A 26 2.03 8.47 1.15
CA SER A 26 0.65 8.08 0.85
C SER A 26 0.62 6.75 0.09
N TYR A 27 -0.25 5.83 0.50
CA TYR A 27 -0.26 4.45 0.00
C TYR A 27 -1.67 3.83 0.00
N GLY A 28 -1.79 2.66 -0.65
CA GLY A 28 -3.04 1.96 -0.88
C GLY A 28 -3.94 2.64 -1.91
N GLN A 29 -4.83 1.88 -2.55
CA GLN A 29 -5.83 2.41 -3.47
C GLN A 29 -7.08 2.83 -2.68
N ALA A 30 -7.49 4.09 -2.82
CA ALA A 30 -8.76 4.57 -2.27
C ALA A 30 -9.95 4.12 -3.12
N GLY A 31 -11.14 4.31 -2.55
CA GLY A 31 -12.41 4.10 -3.24
C GLY A 31 -13.33 3.15 -2.48
N LYS A 32 -14.60 3.14 -2.90
CA LYS A 32 -15.63 2.24 -2.40
C LYS A 32 -15.80 1.06 -3.37
N ALA A 33 -16.07 -0.11 -2.82
CA ALA A 33 -16.59 -1.24 -3.57
C ALA A 33 -18.10 -1.04 -3.81
N LYS A 34 -18.70 -1.83 -4.69
CA LYS A 34 -20.15 -1.82 -4.92
C LYS A 34 -20.93 -2.06 -3.61
N SER A 35 -20.40 -2.91 -2.73
CA SER A 35 -20.95 -3.20 -1.39
C SER A 35 -20.65 -2.16 -0.31
N GLY A 36 -20.31 -0.92 -0.68
CA GLY A 36 -20.09 0.19 0.27
C GLY A 36 -18.76 0.19 1.04
N GLY A 37 -18.15 -0.97 1.28
CA GLY A 37 -16.85 -1.06 1.97
C GLY A 37 -15.63 -0.65 1.10
N PRO A 38 -14.39 -0.78 1.62
CA PRO A 38 -13.17 -0.41 0.88
C PRO A 38 -13.06 -1.13 -0.46
N ARG A 39 -12.60 -0.41 -1.50
CA ARG A 39 -12.43 -0.96 -2.86
C ARG A 39 -11.42 -2.09 -2.91
N VAL A 40 -10.31 -1.94 -2.20
CA VAL A 40 -9.33 -3.01 -1.99
C VAL A 40 -9.44 -3.42 -0.54
N ARG A 41 -9.67 -4.71 -0.31
CA ARG A 41 -9.68 -5.30 1.03
C ARG A 41 -9.13 -6.73 0.98
N PRO A 42 -8.49 -7.19 2.07
CA PRO A 42 -7.94 -8.54 2.09
C PRO A 42 -9.06 -9.60 1.97
N GLY A 43 -8.73 -10.76 1.40
CA GLY A 43 -9.67 -11.87 1.27
C GLY A 43 -10.71 -11.72 0.17
N THR A 44 -10.54 -10.75 -0.74
CA THR A 44 -11.44 -10.52 -1.87
C THR A 44 -10.69 -10.61 -3.20
N SER A 45 -11.41 -10.87 -4.29
CA SER A 45 -10.85 -10.90 -5.65
C SER A 45 -10.13 -9.61 -6.03
N LYS A 46 -10.61 -8.44 -5.55
CA LYS A 46 -9.94 -7.15 -5.72
C LYS A 46 -8.66 -7.03 -4.88
N GLY A 47 -8.65 -7.58 -3.67
CA GLY A 47 -7.44 -7.71 -2.84
C GLY A 47 -6.37 -8.55 -3.52
N ASP A 48 -6.75 -9.71 -4.05
CA ASP A 48 -5.83 -10.61 -4.75
C ASP A 48 -5.29 -9.98 -6.03
N SER A 49 -6.17 -9.39 -6.84
CA SER A 49 -5.79 -8.64 -8.04
C SER A 49 -4.78 -7.52 -7.73
N TYR A 50 -4.97 -6.82 -6.60
CA TYR A 50 -4.03 -5.81 -6.15
C TYR A 50 -2.67 -6.43 -5.77
N CYS A 51 -2.67 -7.51 -4.99
CA CYS A 51 -1.45 -8.17 -4.53
C CYS A 51 -0.63 -8.77 -5.68
N ALA A 52 -1.28 -9.33 -6.70
CA ALA A 52 -0.65 -9.86 -7.90
C ALA A 52 0.05 -8.76 -8.70
N ARG A 53 -0.66 -7.66 -9.00
CA ARG A 53 -0.07 -6.50 -9.69
C ARG A 53 1.09 -5.91 -8.89
N SER A 54 0.90 -5.78 -7.59
CA SER A 54 1.90 -5.26 -6.68
C SER A 54 3.15 -6.16 -6.60
N LEU A 55 3.00 -7.48 -6.77
CA LEU A 55 4.14 -8.40 -6.85
C LEU A 55 4.96 -8.16 -8.12
N GLY A 56 4.30 -7.96 -9.26
CA GLY A 56 4.98 -7.56 -10.50
C GLY A 56 5.74 -6.24 -10.35
N GLN A 57 5.15 -5.26 -9.65
CA GLN A 57 5.83 -4.01 -9.33
C GLN A 57 7.04 -4.20 -8.41
N MET A 58 7.00 -5.13 -7.45
CA MET A 58 8.17 -5.44 -6.62
C MET A 58 9.34 -5.97 -7.46
N LYS A 59 9.06 -6.82 -8.45
CA LYS A 59 10.08 -7.38 -9.35
C LYS A 59 10.73 -6.29 -10.20
N ARG A 60 9.93 -5.34 -10.72
CA ARG A 60 10.43 -4.24 -11.56
C ARG A 60 11.06 -3.09 -10.78
N SER A 61 10.78 -2.96 -9.48
CA SER A 61 11.23 -1.83 -8.65
C SER A 61 11.95 -2.31 -7.38
N PRO A 62 13.19 -2.83 -7.49
CA PRO A 62 13.92 -3.41 -6.37
C PRO A 62 14.20 -2.40 -5.24
N LYS A 63 14.43 -1.12 -5.57
CA LYS A 63 14.61 -0.05 -4.57
C LYS A 63 13.36 0.11 -3.69
N ALA A 64 12.18 0.14 -4.30
CA ALA A 64 10.91 0.23 -3.57
C ALA A 64 10.58 -1.07 -2.81
N ALA A 65 11.01 -2.23 -3.33
CA ALA A 65 10.84 -3.50 -2.65
C ALA A 65 11.68 -3.60 -1.35
N LYS A 66 12.89 -3.01 -1.36
CA LYS A 66 13.81 -2.98 -0.21
C LYS A 66 13.38 -1.98 0.88
N ASP A 67 12.85 -0.81 0.53
CA ASP A 67 12.41 0.19 1.52
C ASP A 67 11.09 -0.24 2.22
N PRO A 68 11.09 -0.55 3.53
CA PRO A 68 9.88 -0.94 4.26
C PRO A 68 8.85 0.20 4.37
N ASN A 69 9.29 1.45 4.21
CA ASN A 69 8.47 2.64 4.21
C ASN A 69 8.09 3.10 2.80
N SER A 70 8.36 2.29 1.76
CA SER A 70 7.91 2.61 0.42
C SER A 70 6.38 2.52 0.32
N PRO A 71 5.74 3.32 -0.56
CA PRO A 71 4.30 3.19 -0.81
C PRO A 71 3.88 1.76 -1.17
N LEU A 72 4.76 1.02 -1.88
CA LEU A 72 4.51 -0.35 -2.32
C LEU A 72 4.47 -1.32 -1.13
N ARG A 73 5.51 -1.31 -0.26
CA ARG A 73 5.57 -2.19 0.91
C ARG A 73 4.48 -1.88 1.92
N LEU A 74 4.20 -0.59 2.16
CA LEU A 74 3.11 -0.16 3.03
C LEU A 74 1.75 -0.63 2.51
N SER A 75 1.50 -0.53 1.20
CA SER A 75 0.26 -1.02 0.60
C SER A 75 0.11 -2.54 0.72
N ARG A 76 1.18 -3.30 0.41
CA ARG A 76 1.18 -4.76 0.54
C ARG A 76 0.91 -5.21 1.98
N LYS A 77 1.51 -4.54 2.97
CA LYS A 77 1.25 -4.79 4.39
C LYS A 77 -0.22 -4.52 4.73
N ARG A 78 -0.77 -3.38 4.28
CA ARG A 78 -2.17 -3.01 4.55
C ARG A 78 -3.19 -4.01 4.02
N TRP A 79 -2.92 -4.57 2.84
CA TRP A 79 -3.81 -5.55 2.20
C TRP A 79 -3.42 -7.00 2.49
N LYS A 80 -2.56 -7.22 3.49
CA LYS A 80 -2.09 -8.55 3.92
C LYS A 80 -1.56 -9.42 2.78
N CYS A 81 -0.91 -8.83 1.78
CA CYS A 81 -0.42 -9.57 0.61
C CYS A 81 0.60 -10.65 1.02
N SER A 82 0.35 -11.89 0.62
CA SER A 82 1.29 -13.01 0.63
C SER A 82 1.47 -13.48 -0.82
N GLY A 83 2.67 -13.26 -1.37
CA GLY A 83 2.90 -13.46 -2.80
C GLY A 83 1.94 -12.64 -3.67
N ALA A 84 1.21 -13.32 -4.56
CA ALA A 84 0.25 -12.70 -5.45
C ALA A 84 -1.16 -12.54 -4.86
N LYS A 85 -1.44 -13.11 -3.68
CA LYS A 85 -2.79 -13.10 -3.08
C LYS A 85 -2.82 -12.31 -1.78
N SER A 86 -4.00 -11.89 -1.37
CA SER A 86 -4.25 -11.25 -0.07
C SER A 86 -4.68 -12.31 0.94
N ARG A 87 -4.10 -12.29 2.15
CA ARG A 87 -4.56 -13.14 3.25
C ARG A 87 -5.80 -12.54 3.89
N ARG A 88 -6.72 -13.39 4.38
CA ARG A 88 -7.90 -12.95 5.12
C ARG A 88 -7.53 -12.31 6.46
#